data_AF-A0A9P7DM77-F1
#
_entry.id   AF-A0A9P7DM77-F1
#
_cell.length_a   1.000
_cell.length_b   1.000
_cell.length_c   1.000
_cell.angle_alpha   90.00
_cell.angle_beta   90.00
_cell.angle_gamma   90.00
#
_symmetry.space_group_name_H-M   'P 1'
#
loop_
_entity.id
_entity.type
_entity.pdbx_description
1 polymer ?
#
loop_
_entity_poly.entity_id
_entity_poly.type
_entity_poly.pdbx_seq_one_letter_code
_entity_poly.pdbx_strand_id
1 'polypeptide(L)'
;MEAARGTGRGSYIWGRSVHNIRIERLWVDFTNGIGSKWKKFFQDLQLSSGLDADNPHHIWLVHYLFLTTLNSEIHVWAETWNNHRMSTAEHGITSPHQLRYLSMLQHGARGFEPCTFHAPEDVLEGDSLEEYGIDWDAIDSSRIRSHHNTSNQPDDLADNPFIAYRPETLNEVNVDEPNCPLSPAQLEQLHAYLWQFPDDGQNVTRRSLWEHALAKCIQLIS
;
A
#
# COMPACT_ATOMS: atom_id res chain seq x y z
N MET A 1 13.30 14.81 -0.03
CA MET A 1 13.52 14.17 -1.35
C MET A 1 14.11 15.16 -2.36
N GLU A 2 13.49 16.33 -2.59
CA GLU A 2 14.05 17.40 -3.45
C GLU A 2 15.39 17.95 -2.93
N ALA A 3 15.54 18.13 -1.60
CA ALA A 3 16.81 18.55 -0.99
C ALA A 3 17.97 17.57 -1.22
N ALA A 4 17.68 16.30 -1.51
CA ALA A 4 18.68 15.27 -1.79
C ALA A 4 18.82 14.95 -3.29
N ARG A 5 17.86 15.36 -4.13
CA ARG A 5 17.73 14.90 -5.54
C ARG A 5 17.47 16.00 -6.58
N GLY A 6 17.41 17.27 -6.17
CA GLY A 6 17.20 18.42 -7.04
C GLY A 6 15.71 18.74 -7.28
N THR A 7 15.43 20.00 -7.65
CA THR A 7 14.06 20.50 -7.88
C THR A 7 13.55 20.19 -9.29
N GLY A 8 12.26 19.84 -9.42
CA GLY A 8 11.58 19.84 -10.73
C GLY A 8 11.73 18.56 -11.57
N ARG A 9 12.10 17.44 -10.95
CA ARG A 9 12.30 16.15 -11.64
C ARG A 9 11.03 15.32 -11.86
N GLY A 10 9.87 15.79 -11.43
CA GLY A 10 8.67 14.94 -11.36
C GLY A 10 8.80 13.79 -10.34
N SER A 11 9.63 13.95 -9.28
CA SER A 11 9.82 12.97 -8.19
C SER A 11 8.52 12.63 -7.43
N TYR A 12 7.49 13.42 -7.66
CA TYR A 12 6.17 13.35 -7.08
C TYR A 12 5.18 13.57 -8.21
N ILE A 13 4.13 12.76 -8.30
CA ILE A 13 3.05 12.98 -9.27
C ILE A 13 1.98 13.79 -8.52
N TRP A 14 1.79 15.05 -8.91
CA TRP A 14 0.78 15.94 -8.35
C TRP A 14 -0.29 16.22 -9.41
N GLY A 15 -1.57 16.22 -8.99
CA GLY A 15 -2.70 16.42 -9.90
C GLY A 15 -4.01 15.90 -9.31
N ARG A 16 -5.13 16.13 -10.02
CA ARG A 16 -6.46 15.62 -9.62
C ARG A 16 -6.44 14.08 -9.54
N SER A 17 -7.31 13.47 -8.74
CA SER A 17 -7.39 12.00 -8.50
C SER A 17 -7.53 11.12 -9.76
N VAL A 18 -7.80 11.70 -10.95
CA VAL A 18 -7.73 11.01 -12.25
C VAL A 18 -6.34 10.44 -12.59
N HIS A 19 -5.27 10.97 -12.01
CA HIS A 19 -3.89 10.47 -12.23
C HIS A 19 -3.58 9.23 -11.37
N ASN A 20 -4.45 8.90 -10.41
CA ASN A 20 -4.26 7.79 -9.46
C ASN A 20 -5.08 6.54 -9.83
N ILE A 21 -5.83 6.56 -10.95
CA ILE A 21 -6.79 5.50 -11.31
C ILE A 21 -6.15 4.11 -11.34
N ARG A 22 -4.92 4.00 -11.84
CA ARG A 22 -4.21 2.71 -11.92
C ARG A 22 -3.83 2.16 -10.54
N ILE A 23 -3.38 3.03 -9.64
CA ILE A 23 -3.08 2.68 -8.25
C ILE A 23 -4.37 2.35 -7.51
N GLU A 24 -5.44 3.12 -7.72
CA GLU A 24 -6.77 2.85 -7.14
C GLU A 24 -7.32 1.49 -7.58
N ARG A 25 -7.16 1.12 -8.85
CA ARG A 25 -7.56 -0.20 -9.36
C ARG A 25 -6.76 -1.33 -8.72
N LEU A 26 -5.45 -1.16 -8.56
CA LEU A 26 -4.61 -2.10 -7.84
C LEU A 26 -5.04 -2.23 -6.36
N TRP A 27 -5.38 -1.12 -5.70
CA TRP A 27 -5.90 -1.12 -4.33
C TRP A 27 -7.21 -1.88 -4.19
N VAL A 28 -8.11 -1.81 -5.18
CA VAL A 28 -9.33 -2.61 -5.23
C VAL A 28 -8.99 -4.10 -5.30
N ASP A 29 -8.08 -4.50 -6.19
CA ASP A 29 -7.65 -5.90 -6.33
C ASP A 29 -6.96 -6.41 -5.05
N PHE A 30 -6.11 -5.60 -4.44
CA PHE A 30 -5.45 -5.88 -3.17
C PHE A 30 -6.46 -6.08 -2.04
N THR A 31 -7.42 -5.16 -1.92
CA THR A 31 -8.46 -5.22 -0.90
C THR A 31 -9.33 -6.47 -1.08
N ASN A 32 -9.70 -6.79 -2.32
CA ASN A 32 -10.47 -8.00 -2.62
C ASN A 32 -9.66 -9.28 -2.35
N GLY A 33 -8.37 -9.30 -2.68
CA GLY A 33 -7.51 -10.47 -2.54
C GLY A 33 -7.12 -10.77 -1.09
N ILE A 34 -6.62 -9.78 -0.36
CA ILE A 34 -6.03 -9.99 0.97
C ILE A 34 -6.49 -8.96 2.01
N GLY A 35 -6.64 -7.69 1.62
CA GLY A 35 -6.93 -6.61 2.57
C GLY A 35 -8.25 -6.82 3.33
N SER A 36 -9.30 -7.29 2.66
CA SER A 36 -10.61 -7.51 3.27
C SER A 36 -10.62 -8.64 4.30
N LYS A 37 -9.79 -9.68 4.11
CA LYS A 37 -9.63 -10.79 5.06
C LYS A 37 -9.07 -10.29 6.38
N TRP A 38 -7.94 -9.59 6.34
CA TRP A 38 -7.29 -9.05 7.53
C TRP A 38 -8.09 -7.93 8.20
N LYS A 39 -8.72 -7.06 7.39
CA LYS A 39 -9.63 -6.03 7.90
C LYS A 39 -10.77 -6.66 8.73
N LYS A 40 -11.46 -7.67 8.19
CA LYS A 40 -12.54 -8.37 8.91
C LYS A 40 -12.02 -9.03 10.18
N PHE A 41 -10.86 -9.70 10.11
CA PHE A 41 -10.25 -10.31 11.28
C PHE A 41 -9.98 -9.30 12.41
N PHE A 42 -9.38 -8.14 12.11
CA PHE A 42 -9.13 -7.12 13.13
C PHE A 42 -10.41 -6.43 13.62
N GLN A 43 -11.43 -6.30 12.78
CA GLN A 43 -12.76 -5.85 13.21
C GLN A 43 -13.41 -6.84 14.18
N ASP A 44 -13.30 -8.14 13.89
CA ASP A 44 -13.78 -9.19 14.79
C ASP A 44 -13.04 -9.13 16.14
N LEU A 45 -11.71 -8.95 16.14
CA LEU A 45 -10.96 -8.80 17.40
C LEU A 45 -11.39 -7.59 18.23
N GLN A 46 -11.74 -6.47 17.59
CA GLN A 46 -12.25 -5.29 18.29
C GLN A 46 -13.62 -5.56 18.91
N LEU A 47 -14.50 -6.24 18.18
CA LEU A 47 -15.86 -6.51 18.62
C LEU A 47 -15.93 -7.60 19.70
N SER A 48 -15.13 -8.66 19.60
CA SER A 48 -15.27 -9.86 20.45
C SER A 48 -14.12 -10.11 21.42
N SER A 49 -12.93 -9.54 21.18
CA SER A 49 -11.69 -9.96 21.86
C SER A 49 -10.87 -8.80 22.44
N GLY A 50 -11.49 -7.62 22.60
CA GLY A 50 -10.92 -6.49 23.36
C GLY A 50 -9.77 -5.75 22.68
N LEU A 51 -9.58 -5.91 21.37
CA LEU A 51 -8.65 -5.06 20.62
C LEU A 51 -9.13 -3.61 20.66
N ASP A 52 -8.21 -2.69 20.91
CA ASP A 52 -8.45 -1.24 20.96
C ASP A 52 -7.48 -0.62 19.95
N ALA A 53 -8.03 -0.01 18.91
CA ALA A 53 -7.25 0.56 17.81
C ALA A 53 -6.53 1.86 18.19
N ASP A 54 -7.00 2.54 19.26
CA ASP A 54 -6.40 3.78 19.75
C ASP A 54 -5.30 3.51 20.79
N ASN A 55 -5.14 2.25 21.22
CA ASN A 55 -4.13 1.86 22.19
C ASN A 55 -2.82 1.42 21.50
N PRO A 56 -1.71 2.17 21.62
CA PRO A 56 -0.45 1.85 20.95
C PRO A 56 0.16 0.52 21.38
N HIS A 57 -0.11 0.06 22.62
CA HIS A 57 0.37 -1.24 23.08
C HIS A 57 -0.38 -2.40 22.41
N HIS A 58 -1.67 -2.20 22.11
CA HIS A 58 -2.46 -3.17 21.36
C HIS A 58 -1.99 -3.22 19.90
N ILE A 59 -1.70 -2.06 19.28
CA ILE A 59 -1.13 -2.00 17.93
C ILE A 59 0.24 -2.68 17.88
N TRP A 60 1.11 -2.43 18.86
CA TRP A 60 2.38 -3.16 18.99
C TRP A 60 2.15 -4.68 19.05
N LEU A 61 1.21 -5.15 19.88
CA LEU A 61 0.96 -6.58 20.04
C LEU A 61 0.40 -7.21 18.75
N VAL A 62 -0.48 -6.50 18.03
CA VAL A 62 -0.96 -6.91 16.71
C VAL A 62 0.21 -7.06 15.74
N HIS A 63 1.13 -6.09 15.70
CA HIS A 63 2.31 -6.17 14.85
C HIS A 63 3.21 -7.35 15.25
N TYR A 64 3.47 -7.52 16.55
CA TYR A 64 4.30 -8.59 17.09
C TYR A 64 3.77 -9.99 16.71
N LEU A 65 2.46 -10.20 16.75
CA LEU A 65 1.83 -11.49 16.46
C LEU A 65 1.64 -11.75 14.96
N PHE A 66 1.19 -10.74 14.21
CA PHE A 66 0.61 -10.97 12.89
C PHE A 66 1.37 -10.31 11.74
N LEU A 67 2.28 -9.36 11.99
CA LEU A 67 2.94 -8.62 10.90
C LEU A 67 3.75 -9.53 9.98
N THR A 68 4.48 -10.50 10.54
CA THR A 68 5.26 -11.46 9.74
C THR A 68 4.36 -12.28 8.82
N THR A 69 3.25 -12.80 9.34
CA THR A 69 2.28 -13.58 8.57
C THR A 69 1.54 -12.73 7.54
N LEU A 70 1.16 -11.51 7.91
CA LEU A 70 0.53 -10.56 6.99
C LEU A 70 1.48 -10.22 5.84
N ASN A 71 2.75 -9.91 6.14
CA ASN A 71 3.75 -9.60 5.11
C ASN A 71 4.00 -10.79 4.18
N SER A 72 4.09 -12.01 4.71
CA SER A 72 4.28 -13.20 3.86
C SER A 72 3.08 -13.45 2.95
N GLU A 73 1.85 -13.32 3.46
CA GLU A 73 0.64 -13.43 2.63
C GLU A 73 0.57 -12.30 1.57
N ILE A 74 0.97 -11.07 1.91
CA ILE A 74 1.04 -9.96 0.95
C ILE A 74 2.08 -10.25 -0.15
N HIS A 75 3.24 -10.80 0.20
CA HIS A 75 4.26 -11.17 -0.78
C HIS A 75 3.73 -12.23 -1.76
N VAL A 76 3.07 -13.27 -1.26
CA VAL A 76 2.45 -14.30 -2.10
C VAL A 76 1.37 -13.70 -3.01
N TRP A 77 0.54 -12.80 -2.48
CA TRP A 77 -0.44 -12.09 -3.30
C TRP A 77 0.23 -11.26 -4.40
N ALA A 78 1.29 -10.52 -4.07
CA ALA A 78 2.02 -9.70 -5.04
C ALA A 78 2.67 -10.55 -6.14
N GLU A 79 3.28 -11.70 -5.80
CA GLU A 79 3.81 -12.64 -6.78
C GLU A 79 2.71 -13.21 -7.68
N THR A 80 1.57 -13.59 -7.10
CA THR A 80 0.42 -14.10 -7.84
C THR A 80 -0.13 -13.05 -8.80
N TRP A 81 -0.29 -11.82 -8.31
CA TRP A 81 -0.76 -10.70 -9.13
C TRP A 81 0.28 -10.36 -10.21
N ASN A 82 1.57 -10.35 -9.94
CA ASN A 82 2.56 -10.06 -10.98
C ASN A 82 2.64 -11.13 -12.08
N ASN A 83 2.22 -12.37 -11.79
CA ASN A 83 2.24 -13.49 -12.73
C ASN A 83 0.87 -13.85 -13.32
N HIS A 84 -0.22 -13.17 -12.94
CA HIS A 84 -1.55 -13.46 -13.47
C HIS A 84 -1.61 -13.16 -14.96
N ARG A 85 -2.47 -13.90 -15.69
CA ARG A 85 -2.66 -13.72 -17.12
C ARG A 85 -3.66 -12.59 -17.37
N MET A 86 -3.24 -11.57 -18.10
CA MET A 86 -4.08 -10.48 -18.59
C MET A 86 -4.09 -10.47 -20.11
N SER A 87 -5.23 -10.10 -20.70
CA SER A 87 -5.35 -9.92 -22.15
C SER A 87 -5.15 -8.45 -22.48
N THR A 88 -4.14 -8.16 -23.30
CA THR A 88 -3.87 -6.81 -23.82
C THR A 88 -4.07 -6.80 -25.33
N ALA A 89 -4.51 -5.67 -25.88
CA ALA A 89 -4.73 -5.53 -27.33
C ALA A 89 -3.43 -5.72 -28.13
N GLU A 90 -2.30 -5.24 -27.59
CA GLU A 90 -1.00 -5.26 -28.28
C GLU A 90 -0.24 -6.58 -28.13
N HIS A 91 -0.28 -7.19 -26.95
CA HIS A 91 0.60 -8.34 -26.62
C HIS A 91 -0.18 -9.66 -26.44
N GLY A 92 -1.50 -9.65 -26.61
CA GLY A 92 -2.35 -10.82 -26.36
C GLY A 92 -2.36 -11.20 -24.87
N ILE A 93 -2.31 -12.50 -24.56
CA ILE A 93 -2.33 -12.99 -23.18
C ILE A 93 -0.91 -13.00 -22.59
N THR A 94 -0.63 -12.06 -21.70
CA THR A 94 0.67 -11.88 -21.02
C THR A 94 0.47 -11.60 -19.54
N SER A 95 1.53 -11.71 -18.72
CA SER A 95 1.48 -11.29 -17.31
C SER A 95 2.08 -9.89 -17.10
N PRO A 96 1.73 -9.18 -16.01
CA PRO A 96 2.38 -7.91 -15.66
C PRO A 96 3.91 -8.02 -15.64
N HIS A 97 4.45 -9.13 -15.10
CA HIS A 97 5.88 -9.38 -15.07
C HIS A 97 6.48 -9.52 -16.48
N GLN A 98 5.80 -10.22 -17.39
CA GLN A 98 6.22 -10.35 -18.79
C GLN A 98 6.14 -9.01 -19.52
N LEU A 99 5.07 -8.24 -19.34
CA LEU A 99 4.92 -6.91 -19.94
C LEU A 99 6.04 -5.98 -19.49
N ARG A 100 6.40 -6.00 -18.21
CA ARG A 100 7.54 -5.25 -17.69
C ARG A 100 8.85 -5.64 -18.38
N TYR A 101 9.11 -6.93 -18.52
CA TYR A 101 10.31 -7.42 -19.20
C TYR A 101 10.35 -7.03 -20.69
N LEU A 102 9.22 -7.17 -21.40
CA LEU A 102 9.08 -6.76 -22.80
C LEU A 102 9.31 -5.26 -22.99
N SER A 103 8.72 -4.45 -22.11
CA SER A 103 8.91 -3.00 -22.09
C SER A 103 10.38 -2.61 -21.92
N MET A 104 11.11 -3.30 -21.02
CA MET A 104 12.56 -3.09 -20.85
C MET A 104 13.38 -3.46 -22.09
N LEU A 105 12.98 -4.50 -22.83
CA LEU A 105 13.64 -4.88 -24.07
C LEU A 105 13.37 -3.88 -25.20
N GLN A 106 12.14 -3.35 -25.28
CA GLN A 106 11.73 -2.42 -26.34
C GLN A 106 12.22 -0.99 -26.10
N HIS A 107 12.22 -0.54 -24.84
CA HIS A 107 12.43 0.86 -24.48
C HIS A 107 13.67 1.09 -23.58
N GLY A 108 14.44 0.03 -23.32
CA GLY A 108 15.60 0.07 -22.43
C GLY A 108 15.24 -0.13 -20.95
N ALA A 109 16.21 -0.61 -20.17
CA ALA A 109 16.04 -0.80 -18.74
C ALA A 109 16.02 0.54 -18.01
N ARG A 110 14.83 1.00 -17.58
CA ARG A 110 14.71 2.18 -16.72
C ARG A 110 14.80 1.77 -15.25
N GLY A 111 15.64 2.47 -14.47
CA GLY A 111 15.75 2.29 -13.01
C GLY A 111 16.67 1.16 -12.53
N PHE A 112 17.58 0.64 -13.37
CA PHE A 112 18.45 -0.51 -13.06
C PHE A 112 19.97 -0.23 -13.08
N GLU A 113 20.43 1.01 -13.25
CA GLU A 113 21.87 1.30 -13.33
C GLU A 113 22.51 1.58 -11.96
N PRO A 114 23.56 0.84 -11.54
CA PRO A 114 24.42 1.19 -10.42
C PRO A 114 25.69 1.89 -10.91
N CYS A 115 25.58 3.07 -11.52
CA CYS A 115 26.72 3.90 -11.91
C CYS A 115 26.37 5.37 -11.64
N THR A 116 27.38 6.22 -11.42
CA THR A 116 27.24 7.66 -11.17
C THR A 116 26.09 8.23 -12.00
N PHE A 117 25.06 8.68 -11.29
CA PHE A 117 23.83 9.18 -11.88
C PHE A 117 24.13 10.34 -12.81
N HIS A 118 24.24 10.07 -14.09
CA HIS A 118 24.02 11.04 -15.13
C HIS A 118 22.52 11.01 -15.36
N ALA A 119 21.81 11.98 -14.77
CA ALA A 119 20.42 12.18 -15.11
C ALA A 119 20.35 12.24 -16.64
N PRO A 120 19.57 11.38 -17.31
CA PRO A 120 19.07 11.77 -18.61
C PRO A 120 18.50 13.17 -18.42
N GLU A 121 18.76 14.08 -19.35
CA GLU A 121 17.89 15.22 -19.53
C GLU A 121 16.52 14.61 -19.91
N ASP A 122 15.77 14.19 -18.88
CA ASP A 122 14.36 13.90 -18.98
C ASP A 122 13.70 15.26 -19.21
N VAL A 123 13.93 15.81 -20.40
CA VAL A 123 13.10 16.87 -20.97
C VAL A 123 11.78 16.17 -21.28
N LEU A 124 11.00 15.95 -20.23
CA LEU A 124 9.58 15.83 -20.35
C LEU A 124 9.15 17.20 -20.87
N GLU A 125 8.93 17.32 -22.18
CA GLU A 125 8.19 18.45 -22.73
C GLU A 125 6.94 18.63 -21.84
N GLY A 126 6.68 19.86 -21.39
CA GLY A 126 5.81 20.15 -20.24
C GLY A 126 4.46 19.40 -20.25
N ASP A 127 3.93 19.13 -21.43
CA ASP A 127 2.68 18.43 -21.68
C ASP A 127 2.70 16.94 -21.22
N SER A 128 3.86 16.28 -21.17
CA SER A 128 3.99 14.84 -20.89
C SER A 128 3.82 14.47 -19.40
N LEU A 129 4.13 15.36 -18.46
CA LEU A 129 3.99 15.08 -17.03
C LEU A 129 2.53 15.23 -16.58
N GLU A 130 1.81 16.14 -17.21
CA GLU A 130 0.41 16.47 -16.94
C GLU A 130 -0.55 15.37 -17.41
N GLU A 131 -0.18 14.60 -18.43
CA GLU A 131 -0.98 13.46 -18.92
C GLU A 131 -0.61 12.12 -18.24
N TYR A 132 0.50 12.08 -17.50
CA TYR A 132 1.04 10.83 -16.95
C TYR A 132 0.14 10.25 -15.85
N GLY A 133 -0.36 9.03 -16.07
CA GLY A 133 -1.21 8.33 -15.10
C GLY A 133 -2.72 8.51 -15.33
N ILE A 134 -3.11 9.36 -16.29
CA ILE A 134 -4.50 9.46 -16.74
C ILE A 134 -4.87 8.20 -17.55
N ASP A 135 -5.92 7.51 -17.12
CA ASP A 135 -6.53 6.42 -17.88
C ASP A 135 -7.64 7.00 -18.77
N TRP A 136 -7.26 7.38 -19.99
CA TRP A 136 -8.15 8.00 -20.98
C TRP A 136 -9.35 7.10 -21.33
N ASP A 137 -9.16 5.77 -21.35
CA ASP A 137 -10.23 4.81 -21.63
C ASP A 137 -11.22 4.69 -20.45
N ALA A 138 -10.75 4.91 -19.21
CA ALA A 138 -11.58 4.85 -18.01
C ALA A 138 -12.40 6.13 -17.77
N ILE A 139 -11.96 7.27 -18.31
CA ILE A 139 -12.65 8.57 -18.19
C ILE A 139 -14.04 8.57 -18.83
N ASP A 140 -14.26 7.80 -19.90
CA ASP A 140 -15.57 7.68 -20.54
C ASP A 140 -16.57 6.85 -19.72
N SER A 141 -16.11 6.20 -18.65
CA SER A 141 -17.02 5.47 -17.77
C SER A 141 -17.81 6.42 -16.86
N SER A 142 -19.13 6.43 -17.03
CA SER A 142 -20.06 7.24 -16.25
C SER A 142 -19.93 7.02 -14.74
N ARG A 143 -19.56 5.81 -14.32
CA ARG A 143 -19.34 5.43 -12.93
C ARG A 143 -18.12 6.14 -12.31
N ILE A 144 -16.99 6.20 -13.03
CA ILE A 144 -15.77 6.84 -12.52
C ILE A 144 -15.96 8.37 -12.48
N ARG A 145 -16.58 8.97 -13.51
CA ARG A 145 -16.93 10.40 -13.50
C ARG A 145 -17.85 10.78 -12.34
N SER A 146 -18.86 9.95 -12.06
CA SER A 146 -19.80 10.20 -10.96
C SER A 146 -19.10 10.11 -9.59
N HIS A 147 -18.25 9.10 -9.38
CA HIS A 147 -17.46 8.99 -8.15
C HIS A 147 -16.49 10.17 -8.00
N HIS A 148 -15.79 10.56 -9.07
CA HIS A 148 -14.86 11.68 -9.07
C HIS A 148 -15.53 13.01 -8.70
N ASN A 149 -16.72 13.29 -9.25
CA ASN A 149 -17.49 14.50 -8.96
C ASN A 149 -18.07 14.53 -7.54
N THR A 150 -18.27 13.36 -6.92
CA THR A 150 -18.84 13.29 -5.57
C THR A 150 -17.77 13.43 -4.49
N SER A 151 -16.57 12.91 -4.76
CA SER A 151 -15.47 12.84 -3.78
C SER A 151 -14.52 14.03 -3.82
N ASN A 152 -14.56 14.85 -4.88
CA ASN A 152 -13.74 16.05 -5.01
C ASN A 152 -14.64 17.29 -5.02
N GLN A 153 -14.28 18.33 -4.25
CA GLN A 153 -14.99 19.61 -4.31
C GLN A 153 -14.90 20.21 -5.72
N PRO A 154 -15.96 20.90 -6.20
CA PRO A 154 -15.87 21.68 -7.42
C PRO A 154 -14.91 22.84 -7.16
N ASP A 155 -13.77 22.80 -7.84
CA ASP A 155 -12.78 23.87 -7.83
C ASP A 155 -13.29 25.04 -8.69
N ASP A 156 -13.02 26.29 -8.29
CA ASP A 156 -13.48 27.51 -9.00
C ASP A 156 -12.88 27.65 -10.42
N LEU A 157 -11.95 26.76 -10.79
CA LEU A 157 -11.26 26.67 -12.08
C LEU A 157 -11.79 25.54 -12.97
N ALA A 158 -13.10 25.32 -12.92
CA ALA A 158 -13.84 24.17 -13.45
C ALA A 158 -13.67 23.83 -14.95
N ASP A 159 -12.99 24.65 -15.76
CA ASP A 159 -12.98 24.49 -17.21
C ASP A 159 -11.87 23.60 -17.76
N ASN A 160 -10.81 23.27 -16.98
CA ASN A 160 -9.75 22.41 -17.49
C ASN A 160 -9.25 21.36 -16.49
N PRO A 161 -9.64 20.07 -16.63
CA PRO A 161 -9.19 18.99 -15.76
C PRO A 161 -7.70 18.64 -15.89
N PHE A 162 -6.99 19.25 -16.83
CA PHE A 162 -5.56 19.03 -17.12
C PHE A 162 -4.62 20.00 -16.40
N ILE A 163 -5.12 20.98 -15.64
CA ILE A 163 -4.25 21.89 -14.87
C ILE A 163 -3.77 21.16 -13.60
N ALA A 164 -2.54 20.67 -13.62
CA ALA A 164 -1.87 20.06 -12.48
C ALA A 164 -1.39 21.14 -11.49
N TYR A 165 -2.18 21.44 -10.44
CA TYR A 165 -1.71 22.32 -9.36
C TYR A 165 -0.62 21.61 -8.56
N ARG A 166 0.56 22.23 -8.46
CA ARG A 166 1.63 21.80 -7.55
C ARG A 166 1.28 22.33 -6.15
N PRO A 167 1.00 21.46 -5.15
CA PRO A 167 0.71 21.92 -3.80
C PRO A 167 1.89 22.72 -3.24
N GLU A 168 1.62 23.89 -2.64
CA GLU A 168 2.62 24.69 -1.93
C GLU A 168 3.19 23.96 -0.70
N THR A 169 2.41 23.05 -0.13
CA THR A 169 2.76 22.19 1.01
C THR A 169 2.48 20.73 0.68
N LEU A 170 3.47 19.86 0.88
CA LEU A 170 3.31 18.41 0.77
C LEU A 170 2.72 17.86 2.06
N ASN A 171 1.83 16.87 1.96
CA ASN A 171 1.36 16.13 3.12
C ASN A 171 2.51 15.30 3.68
N GLU A 172 2.89 15.57 4.92
CA GLU A 172 3.79 14.71 5.70
C GLU A 172 2.96 13.69 6.46
N VAL A 173 3.19 12.41 6.20
CA VAL A 173 2.59 11.31 6.96
C VAL A 173 3.70 10.70 7.79
N ASN A 174 3.72 11.02 9.09
CA ASN A 174 4.63 10.37 10.03
C ASN A 174 4.03 9.04 10.48
N VAL A 175 4.76 7.94 10.29
CA VAL A 175 4.37 6.59 10.70
C VAL A 175 5.35 6.15 11.78
N ASP A 176 5.04 6.50 13.03
CA ASP A 176 5.86 6.10 14.17
C ASP A 176 5.65 4.61 14.47
N GLU A 177 6.73 3.85 14.62
CA GLU A 177 6.64 2.45 15.04
C GLU A 177 6.12 2.36 16.48
N PRO A 178 5.13 1.50 16.78
CA PRO A 178 4.60 1.39 18.12
C PRO A 178 5.67 0.81 19.05
N ASN A 179 5.99 1.54 20.12
CA ASN A 179 7.00 1.13 21.08
C ASN A 179 6.58 -0.14 21.84
N CYS A 180 7.51 -1.08 22.04
CA CYS A 180 7.29 -2.27 22.86
C CYS A 180 7.05 -1.87 24.32
N PRO A 181 5.91 -2.25 24.92
CA PRO A 181 5.61 -1.93 26.32
C PRO A 181 6.34 -2.84 27.33
N LEU A 182 6.98 -3.92 26.86
CA LEU A 182 7.62 -4.93 27.70
C LEU A 182 9.13 -4.72 27.75
N SER A 183 9.71 -4.95 28.93
CA SER A 183 11.17 -5.10 29.06
C SER A 183 11.66 -6.33 28.28
N PRO A 184 12.96 -6.40 27.91
CA PRO A 184 13.51 -7.55 27.19
C PRO A 184 13.23 -8.90 27.88
N ALA A 185 13.33 -8.96 29.21
CA ALA A 185 13.06 -10.17 29.98
C ALA A 185 11.57 -10.57 29.97
N GLN A 186 10.64 -9.60 30.01
CA GLN A 186 9.20 -9.87 29.87
C GLN A 186 8.86 -10.31 28.44
N LEU A 187 9.52 -9.74 27.43
CA LEU A 187 9.33 -10.12 26.04
C LEU A 187 9.77 -11.58 25.78
N GLU A 188 10.91 -12.01 26.34
CA GLU A 188 11.34 -13.41 26.28
C GLU A 188 10.31 -14.35 26.94
N GLN A 189 9.73 -13.96 28.08
CA GLN A 189 8.68 -14.73 28.73
C GLN A 189 7.40 -14.81 27.88
N LEU A 190 7.00 -13.71 27.24
CA LEU A 190 5.88 -13.71 26.30
C LEU A 190 6.18 -14.65 25.12
N HIS A 191 7.36 -14.54 24.51
CA HIS A 191 7.77 -15.36 23.38
C HIS A 191 7.72 -16.86 23.71
N ALA A 192 8.31 -17.26 24.84
CA ALA A 192 8.32 -18.65 25.29
C ALA A 192 6.91 -19.18 25.57
N TYR A 193 6.00 -18.34 26.09
CA TYR A 193 4.62 -18.70 26.31
C TYR A 193 3.85 -18.91 25.00
N LEU A 194 4.02 -18.01 24.04
CA LEU A 194 3.30 -18.05 22.76
C LEU A 194 3.74 -19.20 21.86
N TRP A 195 4.92 -19.79 22.09
CA TRP A 195 5.37 -20.99 21.36
C TRP A 195 4.39 -22.17 21.45
N GLN A 196 3.51 -22.18 22.45
CA GLN A 196 2.48 -23.20 22.65
C GLN A 196 1.26 -23.02 21.73
N PHE A 197 1.16 -21.88 21.04
CA PHE A 197 -0.01 -21.47 20.24
C PHE A 197 0.43 -21.18 18.79
N PRO A 198 0.69 -22.21 17.97
CA PRO A 198 1.07 -22.00 16.58
C PRO A 198 -0.08 -21.41 15.75
N ASP A 199 0.26 -20.51 14.81
CA ASP A 199 -0.68 -20.02 13.79
C ASP A 199 -0.81 -21.06 12.67
N ASP A 200 -1.99 -21.68 12.54
CA ASP A 200 -2.33 -22.63 11.46
C ASP A 200 -3.00 -21.95 10.25
N GLY A 201 -3.05 -20.61 10.25
CA GLY A 201 -3.66 -19.80 9.20
C GLY A 201 -5.15 -19.53 9.40
N GLN A 202 -5.81 -20.18 10.36
CA GLN A 202 -7.24 -20.00 10.62
C GLN A 202 -7.51 -18.79 11.54
N ASN A 203 -8.64 -18.12 11.33
CA ASN A 203 -8.99 -16.97 12.17
C ASN A 203 -9.30 -17.38 13.62
N VAL A 204 -9.75 -18.61 13.86
CA VAL A 204 -10.09 -19.11 15.21
C VAL A 204 -8.83 -19.27 16.06
N THR A 205 -7.78 -19.85 15.50
CA THR A 205 -6.48 -20.02 16.17
C THR A 205 -5.79 -18.68 16.38
N ARG A 206 -5.79 -17.81 15.37
CA ARG A 206 -5.25 -16.44 15.49
C ARG A 206 -5.98 -15.61 16.55
N ARG A 207 -7.31 -15.75 16.66
CA ARG A 207 -8.09 -15.12 17.74
C ARG A 207 -7.67 -15.66 19.11
N SER A 208 -7.57 -16.98 19.26
CA SER A 208 -7.09 -17.59 20.49
C SER A 208 -5.68 -17.10 20.85
N LEU A 209 -4.76 -17.05 19.87
CA LEU A 209 -3.41 -16.52 20.04
C LEU A 209 -3.42 -15.08 20.56
N TRP A 210 -4.26 -14.20 19.97
CA TRP A 210 -4.45 -12.83 20.44
C TRP A 210 -4.92 -12.77 21.90
N GLU A 211 -5.97 -13.53 22.26
CA GLU A 211 -6.56 -13.52 23.60
C GLU A 211 -5.54 -13.97 24.66
N HIS A 212 -4.78 -15.03 24.38
CA HIS A 212 -3.73 -15.53 25.27
C HIS A 212 -2.57 -14.55 25.39
N ALA A 213 -2.15 -13.93 24.27
CA ALA A 213 -1.07 -12.95 24.27
C ALA A 213 -1.45 -11.69 25.06
N LEU A 214 -2.66 -11.17 24.86
CA LEU A 214 -3.16 -10.00 25.56
C LEU A 214 -3.24 -10.26 27.07
N ALA A 215 -3.84 -11.40 27.46
CA ALA A 215 -3.92 -11.81 28.86
C ALA A 215 -2.53 -11.93 29.49
N LYS A 216 -1.57 -12.52 28.76
CA LYS A 216 -0.19 -12.65 29.25
C LYS A 216 0.51 -11.30 29.39
N CYS A 217 0.31 -10.37 28.44
CA CYS A 217 0.86 -9.01 28.54
C CYS A 217 0.31 -8.26 29.76
N ILE A 218 -1.00 -8.36 30.02
CA ILE A 218 -1.62 -7.74 31.20
C ILE A 218 -0.98 -8.29 32.50
N GLN A 219 -0.75 -9.60 32.59
CA GLN A 219 -0.08 -10.23 33.74
C GLN A 219 1.38 -9.81 33.92
N LEU A 220 2.09 -9.51 32.83
CA LEU A 220 3.51 -9.13 32.88
C LEU A 220 3.69 -7.66 33.27
N ILE A 221 2.70 -6.81 32.97
CA ILE A 221 2.72 -5.36 33.22
C ILE A 221 2.13 -5.00 34.59
N SER A 222 1.28 -5.86 35.17
CA SER A 222 0.75 -5.70 36.54
C SER A 222 1.81 -5.94 37.60
#